data_AF-A0A0M0JVL3-F1
#
_entry.id   AF-A0A0M0JVL3-F1
#
_cell.length_a   1.000
_cell.length_b   1.000
_cell.length_c   1.000
_cell.angle_alpha   90.00
_cell.angle_beta   90.00
_cell.angle_gamma   90.00
#
_symmetry.space_group_name_H-M   'P 1'
#
loop_
_entity.id
_entity.type
_entity.pdbx_description
1 polymer ?
#
loop_
_entity_poly.entity_id
_entity_poly.type
_entity_poly.pdbx_seq_one_letter_code
_entity_poly.pdbx_strand_id
1 'polypeptide(L)'
;MSSQASSSKRSPSDSLVLNKHEASQRWPGFPLSELKGAGYHATQLRAVQHTAADLKSAGFTLDELKAAGFSAEDLKNAHFRAVELKSVGFSAQLLKEAGFKAVDLKNAGFRPQQLKDVGYTAGKMKSAGFTAADLKEARYKAADLREAGFSLVELKQAGFTARDLREAGYPAGEPITVGFSFAELKAGGYPTTELLRAAGYSAAELMTLRYTLADLIQGGFGADDLVPLGVPLAELTLVGYQPKAADLDAYSLKVEVKCKLTTTTTEGPGRFFSSKLTTVKLNLSLAQIPLEEPDLERILFA
;
A
#
# COMPACT_ATOMS: atom_id res chain seq x y z
N MET A 1 5.88 79.86 30.96
CA MET A 1 7.06 78.98 30.86
C MET A 1 6.68 77.82 29.96
N SER A 2 6.86 77.99 28.65
CA SER A 2 6.58 76.98 27.64
C SER A 2 7.73 75.98 27.65
N SER A 3 7.52 74.81 28.24
CA SER A 3 8.50 73.72 28.20
C SER A 3 8.25 72.90 26.94
N GLN A 4 9.14 73.05 25.96
CA GLN A 4 9.25 72.19 24.80
C GLN A 4 9.64 70.77 25.27
N ALA A 5 8.67 69.85 25.32
CA ALA A 5 8.99 68.43 25.33
C ALA A 5 9.26 67.99 23.89
N SER A 6 10.52 68.13 23.47
CA SER A 6 11.02 67.48 22.26
C SER A 6 10.75 65.98 22.35
N SER A 7 9.73 65.48 21.64
CA SER A 7 9.60 64.06 21.37
C SER A 7 10.70 63.67 20.40
N SER A 8 11.89 63.44 20.94
CA SER A 8 13.02 62.88 20.22
C SER A 8 12.62 61.47 19.77
N LYS A 9 12.05 61.37 18.56
CA LYS A 9 11.96 60.13 17.79
C LYS A 9 13.40 59.70 17.52
N ARG A 10 14.04 59.02 18.48
CA ARG A 10 15.37 58.44 18.26
C ARG A 10 15.20 57.30 17.27
N SER A 11 15.76 57.50 16.08
CA SER A 11 15.81 56.48 15.04
C SER A 11 16.57 55.23 15.52
N PRO A 12 16.29 54.04 14.96
CA PRO A 12 16.73 52.75 15.49
C PRO A 12 18.20 52.40 15.17
N SER A 13 19.07 53.39 15.04
CA SER A 13 20.45 53.23 14.56
C SER A 13 21.45 52.77 15.62
N ASP A 14 21.05 52.66 16.90
CA ASP A 14 21.94 52.16 17.95
C ASP A 14 21.77 50.66 18.15
N SER A 15 22.79 49.94 17.68
CA SER A 15 23.14 48.54 17.91
C SER A 15 22.68 47.98 19.25
N LEU A 16 21.46 47.46 19.31
CA LEU A 16 20.96 46.73 20.47
C LEU A 16 20.27 45.48 19.99
N VAL A 17 20.78 44.35 20.48
CA VAL A 17 20.15 43.03 20.42
C VAL A 17 18.71 43.21 20.93
N LEU A 18 17.73 43.21 20.03
CA LEU A 18 16.33 43.31 20.44
C LEU A 18 16.00 42.13 21.34
N ASN A 19 15.83 42.39 22.63
CA ASN A 19 15.23 41.44 23.54
C ASN A 19 13.70 41.50 23.38
N LYS A 20 13.03 40.33 23.32
CA LYS A 20 11.57 40.19 23.18
C LYS A 20 10.80 41.08 24.17
N HIS A 21 11.32 41.22 25.40
CA HIS A 21 10.72 42.03 26.45
C HIS A 21 10.87 43.54 26.19
N GLU A 22 11.99 43.99 25.63
CA GLU A 22 12.20 45.41 25.29
C GLU A 22 11.45 45.80 24.01
N ALA A 23 11.42 44.93 23.00
CA ALA A 23 10.63 45.15 21.78
C ALA A 23 9.14 45.33 22.10
N SER A 24 8.58 44.44 22.93
CA SER A 24 7.17 44.43 23.29
C SER A 24 6.78 45.53 24.27
N GLN A 25 7.69 45.98 25.16
CA GLN A 25 7.42 47.05 26.13
C GLN A 25 7.68 48.44 25.55
N ARG A 26 8.66 48.57 24.65
CA ARG A 26 9.11 49.87 24.14
C ARG A 26 8.31 50.32 22.92
N TRP A 27 7.71 49.39 22.18
CA TRP A 27 6.91 49.71 21.00
C TRP A 27 5.67 48.82 20.80
N PRO A 28 4.72 48.79 21.76
CA PRO A 28 3.41 48.19 21.50
C PRO A 28 2.71 48.96 20.37
N GLY A 29 2.55 48.33 19.19
CA GLY A 29 1.87 48.90 18.03
C GLY A 29 2.76 49.48 16.93
N PHE A 30 4.08 49.34 16.99
CA PHE A 30 4.90 49.67 15.81
C PHE A 30 4.66 48.64 14.70
N PRO A 31 4.28 49.06 13.48
CA PRO A 31 4.09 48.13 12.38
C PRO A 31 5.44 47.53 11.96
N LEU A 32 5.51 46.21 11.79
CA LEU A 32 6.73 45.50 11.39
C LEU A 32 7.31 46.00 10.04
N SER A 33 6.48 46.60 9.19
CA SER A 33 6.91 47.24 7.94
C SER A 33 7.83 48.44 8.18
N GLU A 34 7.63 49.21 9.26
CA GLU A 34 8.52 50.30 9.66
C GLU A 34 9.83 49.77 10.23
N LEU A 35 9.81 48.63 10.94
CA LEU A 35 11.03 47.96 11.39
C LEU A 35 11.87 47.48 10.21
N LYS A 36 11.23 46.94 9.16
CA LYS A 36 11.93 46.64 7.89
C LYS A 36 12.54 47.91 7.28
N GLY A 37 11.78 49.00 7.21
CA GLY A 37 12.26 50.30 6.71
C GLY A 37 13.40 50.90 7.53
N ALA A 38 13.46 50.58 8.83
CA ALA A 38 14.54 50.98 9.74
C ALA A 38 15.81 50.11 9.63
N GLY A 39 15.83 49.10 8.77
CA GLY A 39 17.00 48.25 8.53
C GLY A 39 17.07 46.97 9.37
N TYR A 40 16.00 46.61 10.09
CA TYR A 40 15.97 45.32 10.80
C TYR A 40 15.82 44.15 9.84
N HIS A 41 16.62 43.11 10.07
CA HIS A 41 16.61 41.89 9.26
C HIS A 41 15.66 40.84 9.83
N ALA A 42 15.13 39.97 8.96
CA ALA A 42 14.22 38.90 9.35
C ALA A 42 14.82 37.94 10.41
N THR A 43 16.15 37.74 10.43
CA THR A 43 16.87 36.96 11.46
C THR A 43 16.65 37.51 12.87
N GLN A 44 16.74 38.83 13.02
CA GLN A 44 16.59 39.52 14.30
C GLN A 44 15.13 39.45 14.77
N LEU A 45 14.18 39.65 13.85
CA LEU A 45 12.76 39.58 14.17
C LEU A 45 12.29 38.15 14.49
N ARG A 46 12.91 37.14 13.87
CA ARG A 46 12.70 35.73 14.24
C ARG A 46 13.21 35.43 15.66
N ALA A 47 14.35 36.00 16.06
CA ALA A 47 14.92 35.79 17.40
C ALA A 47 13.99 36.28 18.52
N VAL A 48 13.21 37.33 18.26
CA VAL A 48 12.17 37.83 19.18
C VAL A 48 10.81 37.15 19.00
N GLN A 49 10.76 36.02 18.29
CA GLN A 49 9.59 35.13 18.13
C GLN A 49 8.46 35.70 17.24
N HIS A 50 8.77 36.59 16.29
CA HIS A 50 7.80 36.88 15.22
C HIS A 50 7.67 35.69 14.27
N THR A 51 6.44 35.44 13.83
CA THR A 51 6.15 34.34 12.90
C THR A 51 6.50 34.73 11.46
N ALA A 52 6.66 33.72 10.61
CA ALA A 52 6.84 33.96 9.17
C ALA A 52 5.65 34.71 8.54
N ALA A 53 4.44 34.55 9.09
CA ALA A 53 3.24 35.24 8.62
C ALA A 53 3.30 36.74 8.94
N ASP A 54 3.74 37.08 10.15
CA ASP A 54 3.93 38.48 10.58
C ASP A 54 4.93 39.17 9.66
N LEU A 55 6.08 38.53 9.42
CA LEU A 55 7.12 39.08 8.55
C LEU A 55 6.69 39.16 7.08
N LYS A 56 5.90 38.19 6.59
CA LYS A 56 5.30 38.27 5.26
C LYS A 56 4.41 39.50 5.12
N SER A 57 3.53 39.75 6.10
CA SER A 57 2.65 40.94 6.10
C SER A 57 3.41 42.26 6.21
N ALA A 58 4.58 42.24 6.86
CA ALA A 58 5.50 43.36 6.93
C ALA A 58 6.29 43.62 5.63
N GLY A 59 6.12 42.77 4.62
CA GLY A 59 6.78 42.89 3.33
C GLY A 59 8.15 42.24 3.25
N PHE A 60 8.52 41.34 4.17
CA PHE A 60 9.72 40.51 4.01
C PHE A 60 9.51 39.51 2.87
N THR A 61 10.54 39.39 2.02
CA THR A 61 10.54 38.48 0.87
C THR A 61 10.79 37.04 1.34
N LEU A 62 10.39 36.08 0.52
CA LEU A 62 10.58 34.67 0.85
C LEU A 62 12.06 34.28 1.00
N ASP A 63 12.96 34.88 0.22
CA ASP A 63 14.41 34.70 0.35
C ASP A 63 14.93 35.25 1.69
N GLU A 64 14.45 36.41 2.13
CA GLU A 64 14.79 36.97 3.45
C GLU A 64 14.32 36.04 4.58
N LEU A 65 13.12 35.46 4.47
CA LEU A 65 12.61 34.51 5.45
C LEU A 65 13.40 33.19 5.44
N LYS A 66 13.78 32.69 4.27
CA LYS A 66 14.63 31.50 4.17
C LYS A 66 16.01 31.76 4.79
N ALA A 67 16.64 32.90 4.48
CA ALA A 67 17.91 33.31 5.07
C ALA A 67 17.81 33.52 6.59
N ALA A 68 16.64 33.90 7.10
CA ALA A 68 16.37 33.99 8.52
C ALA A 68 16.26 32.63 9.23
N GLY A 69 16.23 31.53 8.48
CA GLY A 69 16.15 30.18 9.03
C GLY A 69 14.73 29.73 9.36
N PHE A 70 13.70 30.31 8.74
CA PHE A 70 12.34 29.75 8.80
C PHE A 70 12.30 28.42 8.05
N SER A 71 11.67 27.42 8.67
CA SER A 71 11.49 26.10 8.08
C SER A 71 10.42 26.13 6.98
N ALA A 72 10.40 25.09 6.14
CA ALA A 72 9.32 24.93 5.16
C ALA A 72 7.93 24.84 5.81
N GLU A 73 7.85 24.33 7.04
CA GLU A 73 6.60 24.27 7.81
C GLU A 73 6.15 25.66 8.28
N ASP A 74 7.07 26.48 8.81
CA ASP A 74 6.77 27.86 9.20
C ASP A 74 6.23 28.66 8.00
N LEU A 75 6.85 28.48 6.84
CA LEU A 75 6.46 29.17 5.61
C LEU A 75 5.13 28.65 5.06
N LYS A 76 4.86 27.34 5.17
CA LYS A 76 3.55 26.79 4.85
C LYS A 76 2.46 27.35 5.77
N ASN A 77 2.73 27.49 7.06
CA ASN A 77 1.82 28.10 8.03
C ASN A 77 1.62 29.61 7.75
N ALA A 78 2.61 30.27 7.16
CA ALA A 78 2.48 31.62 6.59
C ALA A 78 1.80 31.67 5.20
N HIS A 79 1.14 30.58 4.80
CA HIS A 79 0.41 30.42 3.54
C HIS A 79 1.27 30.62 2.27
N PHE A 80 2.55 30.26 2.31
CA PHE A 80 3.33 30.10 1.08
C PHE A 80 3.00 28.77 0.39
N ARG A 81 2.91 28.81 -0.94
CA ARG A 81 2.65 27.65 -1.79
C ARG A 81 3.96 26.91 -2.07
N ALA A 82 3.86 25.61 -2.34
CA ALA A 82 5.01 24.78 -2.69
C ALA A 82 5.82 25.33 -3.89
N VAL A 83 5.15 25.97 -4.86
CA VAL A 83 5.82 26.59 -6.03
C VAL A 83 6.73 27.75 -5.63
N GLU A 84 6.30 28.57 -4.66
CA GLU A 84 7.09 29.70 -4.15
C GLU A 84 8.28 29.19 -3.33
N LEU A 85 8.05 28.15 -2.50
CA LEU A 85 9.15 27.54 -1.74
C LEU A 85 10.18 26.87 -2.66
N LYS A 86 9.73 26.25 -3.74
CA LYS A 86 10.64 25.69 -4.74
C LYS A 86 11.47 26.77 -5.43
N SER A 87 10.90 27.94 -5.75
CA SER A 87 11.65 29.01 -6.44
C SER A 87 12.80 29.56 -5.63
N VAL A 88 12.67 29.57 -4.29
CA VAL A 88 13.76 29.94 -3.38
C VAL A 88 14.65 28.74 -3.00
N GLY A 89 14.46 27.57 -3.63
CA GLY A 89 15.32 26.41 -3.48
C GLY A 89 15.03 25.49 -2.29
N PHE A 90 13.79 25.38 -1.82
CA PHE A 90 13.40 24.25 -0.96
C PHE A 90 13.32 22.96 -1.76
N SER A 91 13.91 21.89 -1.23
CA SER A 91 13.88 20.56 -1.84
C SER A 91 12.52 19.87 -1.64
N ALA A 92 12.22 18.87 -2.46
CA ALA A 92 11.01 18.06 -2.31
C ALA A 92 10.94 17.37 -0.93
N GLN A 93 12.10 17.01 -0.35
CA GLN A 93 12.18 16.36 0.96
C GLN A 93 11.70 17.31 2.07
N LEU A 94 12.22 18.54 2.10
CA LEU A 94 11.83 19.55 3.09
C LEU A 94 10.35 19.90 2.97
N LEU A 95 9.81 19.95 1.75
CA LEU A 95 8.39 20.21 1.54
C LEU A 95 7.53 19.01 1.97
N LYS A 96 7.99 17.78 1.76
CA LYS A 96 7.31 16.58 2.27
C LYS A 96 7.27 16.59 3.80
N GLU A 97 8.38 16.91 4.45
CA GLU A 97 8.49 17.02 5.93
C GLU A 97 7.58 18.12 6.48
N ALA A 98 7.47 19.26 5.79
CA ALA A 98 6.49 20.30 6.09
C ALA A 98 5.02 19.89 5.82
N GLY A 99 4.79 18.67 5.34
CA GLY A 99 3.47 18.10 5.10
C GLY A 99 2.78 18.61 3.84
N PHE A 100 3.52 19.05 2.81
CA PHE A 100 2.93 19.26 1.49
C PHE A 100 2.47 17.93 0.88
N LYS A 101 1.34 17.94 0.15
CA LYS A 101 0.82 16.74 -0.52
C LYS A 101 1.52 16.56 -1.88
N ALA A 102 1.46 15.35 -2.42
CA ALA A 102 2.01 15.06 -3.74
C ALA A 102 1.43 15.99 -4.84
N VAL A 103 0.15 16.37 -4.72
CA VAL A 103 -0.50 17.32 -5.65
C VAL A 103 0.11 18.72 -5.57
N ASP A 104 0.48 19.19 -4.38
CA ASP A 104 1.11 20.50 -4.20
C ASP A 104 2.50 20.51 -4.86
N LEU A 105 3.26 19.42 -4.69
CA LEU A 105 4.58 19.26 -5.30
C LEU A 105 4.51 19.06 -6.82
N LYS A 106 3.51 18.33 -7.31
CA LYS A 106 3.22 18.24 -8.74
C LYS A 106 2.95 19.63 -9.34
N ASN A 107 2.09 20.41 -8.70
CA ASN A 107 1.76 21.77 -9.13
C ASN A 107 2.95 22.73 -9.03
N ALA A 108 3.87 22.49 -8.09
CA ALA A 108 5.17 23.17 -8.03
C ALA A 108 6.15 22.70 -9.13
N GLY A 109 5.79 21.70 -9.94
CA GLY A 109 6.60 21.18 -11.04
C GLY A 109 7.72 20.23 -10.58
N PHE A 110 7.58 19.54 -9.45
CA PHE A 110 8.47 18.43 -9.13
C PHE A 110 8.16 17.23 -10.02
N ARG A 111 9.22 16.57 -10.49
CA ARG A 111 9.08 15.39 -11.35
C ARG A 111 8.62 14.18 -10.53
N PRO A 112 7.87 13.24 -11.13
CA PRO A 112 7.48 11.99 -10.49
C PRO A 112 8.62 11.26 -9.78
N GLN A 113 9.80 11.17 -10.43
CA GLN A 113 10.99 10.53 -9.86
C GLN A 113 11.46 11.23 -8.57
N GLN A 114 11.47 12.56 -8.54
CA GLN A 114 11.87 13.32 -7.33
C GLN A 114 10.89 13.05 -6.17
N LEU A 115 9.61 12.85 -6.47
CA LEU A 115 8.61 12.50 -5.46
C LEU A 115 8.75 11.06 -4.99
N LYS A 116 9.13 10.14 -5.87
CA LYS A 116 9.46 8.77 -5.50
C LYS A 116 10.68 8.71 -4.57
N ASP A 117 11.74 9.45 -4.89
CA ASP A 117 13.00 9.44 -4.15
C ASP A 117 12.82 9.94 -2.70
N VAL A 118 11.91 10.89 -2.49
CA VAL A 118 11.53 11.35 -1.14
C VAL A 118 10.49 10.43 -0.47
N GLY A 119 10.06 9.36 -1.13
CA GLY A 119 9.19 8.33 -0.58
C GLY A 119 7.69 8.62 -0.66
N TYR A 120 7.19 9.24 -1.74
CA TYR A 120 5.76 9.16 -2.05
C TYR A 120 5.44 7.78 -2.65
N THR A 121 4.31 7.20 -2.23
CA THR A 121 3.84 5.91 -2.76
C THR A 121 3.07 6.11 -4.07
N ALA A 122 2.99 5.06 -4.90
CA ALA A 122 2.21 5.10 -6.14
C ALA A 122 0.76 5.54 -5.91
N GLY A 123 0.13 5.13 -4.79
CA GLY A 123 -1.22 5.57 -4.42
C GLY A 123 -1.32 7.08 -4.19
N LYS A 124 -0.38 7.68 -3.43
CA LYS A 124 -0.35 9.14 -3.22
C LYS A 124 -0.12 9.89 -4.53
N MET A 125 0.67 9.32 -5.43
CA MET A 125 0.92 9.90 -6.74
C MET A 125 -0.33 9.81 -7.64
N LYS A 126 -1.05 8.68 -7.60
CA LYS A 126 -2.33 8.53 -8.29
C LYS A 126 -3.36 9.55 -7.81
N SER A 127 -3.49 9.74 -6.50
CA SER A 127 -4.39 10.78 -5.94
C SER A 127 -3.98 12.20 -6.31
N ALA A 128 -2.70 12.43 -6.62
CA ALA A 128 -2.21 13.70 -7.16
C ALA A 128 -2.45 13.84 -8.69
N GLY A 129 -3.03 12.83 -9.32
CA GLY A 129 -3.35 12.80 -10.74
C GLY A 129 -2.16 12.49 -11.64
N PHE A 130 -1.13 11.80 -11.14
CA PHE A 130 -0.11 11.22 -12.02
C PHE A 130 -0.67 10.00 -12.75
N THR A 131 -0.32 9.86 -14.02
CA THR A 131 -0.73 8.73 -14.86
C THR A 131 0.17 7.53 -14.62
N ALA A 132 -0.27 6.33 -15.02
CA ALA A 132 0.56 5.14 -14.96
C ALA A 132 1.86 5.30 -15.77
N ALA A 133 1.83 6.06 -16.88
CA ALA A 133 3.01 6.36 -17.69
C ALA A 133 4.03 7.21 -16.91
N ASP A 134 3.57 8.28 -16.24
CA ASP A 134 4.43 9.13 -15.40
C ASP A 134 5.13 8.32 -14.30
N LEU A 135 4.41 7.36 -13.70
CA LEU A 135 4.96 6.51 -12.65
C LEU A 135 5.92 5.45 -13.19
N LYS A 136 5.66 4.94 -14.40
CA LYS A 136 6.60 4.04 -15.06
C LYS A 136 7.92 4.74 -15.39
N GLU A 137 7.86 5.98 -15.88
CA GLU A 137 9.05 6.80 -16.11
C GLU A 137 9.82 7.05 -14.80
N ALA A 138 9.09 7.26 -13.69
CA ALA A 138 9.64 7.31 -12.33
C ALA A 138 10.15 5.95 -11.80
N ARG A 139 10.10 4.89 -12.61
CA ARG A 139 10.54 3.53 -12.28
C ARG A 139 9.71 2.84 -11.19
N TYR A 140 8.45 3.20 -10.98
CA TYR A 140 7.55 2.36 -10.17
C TYR A 140 7.31 1.02 -10.86
N LYS A 141 7.15 -0.04 -10.08
CA LYS A 141 6.86 -1.38 -10.61
C LYS A 141 5.37 -1.51 -10.87
N ALA A 142 4.98 -2.41 -11.78
CA ALA A 142 3.58 -2.72 -12.03
C ALA A 142 2.85 -3.19 -10.76
N ALA A 143 3.54 -3.87 -9.84
CA ALA A 143 3.00 -4.26 -8.53
C ALA A 143 2.59 -3.05 -7.68
N ASP A 144 3.44 -2.02 -7.61
CA ASP A 144 3.15 -0.79 -6.86
C ASP A 144 1.91 -0.07 -7.43
N LEU A 145 1.77 -0.07 -8.76
CA LEU A 145 0.63 0.54 -9.44
C LEU A 145 -0.65 -0.29 -9.26
N ARG A 146 -0.55 -1.62 -9.28
CA ARG A 146 -1.67 -2.52 -8.96
C ARG A 146 -2.20 -2.26 -7.55
N GLU A 147 -1.32 -2.17 -6.56
CA GLU A 147 -1.69 -1.86 -5.17
C GLU A 147 -2.28 -0.45 -5.05
N ALA A 148 -1.77 0.51 -5.82
CA ALA A 148 -2.34 1.85 -5.93
C ALA A 148 -3.70 1.89 -6.67
N GLY A 149 -4.17 0.74 -7.18
CA GLY A 149 -5.46 0.58 -7.84
C GLY A 149 -5.47 1.03 -9.30
N PHE A 150 -4.34 1.16 -9.98
CA PHE A 150 -4.33 1.33 -11.43
C PHE A 150 -4.89 0.08 -12.11
N SER A 151 -5.72 0.29 -13.12
CA SER A 151 -6.32 -0.77 -13.93
C SER A 151 -5.29 -1.35 -14.90
N LEU A 152 -5.54 -2.60 -15.31
CA LEU A 152 -4.67 -3.28 -16.28
C LEU A 152 -4.62 -2.57 -17.64
N VAL A 153 -5.72 -1.89 -18.03
CA VAL A 153 -5.78 -1.06 -19.23
C VAL A 153 -4.83 0.13 -19.12
N GLU A 154 -4.82 0.83 -17.97
CA GLU A 154 -3.88 1.94 -17.72
C GLU A 154 -2.42 1.46 -17.73
N LEU A 155 -2.14 0.28 -17.15
CA LEU A 155 -0.80 -0.32 -17.18
C LEU A 155 -0.35 -0.65 -18.62
N LYS A 156 -1.24 -1.23 -19.43
CA LYS A 156 -0.96 -1.51 -20.84
C LYS A 156 -0.69 -0.23 -21.63
N GLN A 157 -1.52 0.80 -21.44
CA GLN A 157 -1.35 2.10 -22.11
C GLN A 157 -0.07 2.82 -21.69
N ALA A 158 0.36 2.66 -20.44
CA ALA A 158 1.67 3.09 -19.96
C ALA A 158 2.84 2.25 -20.53
N GLY A 159 2.53 1.18 -21.26
CA GLY A 159 3.49 0.30 -21.93
C GLY A 159 4.15 -0.72 -21.01
N PHE A 160 3.57 -1.04 -19.85
CA PHE A 160 4.07 -2.17 -19.06
C PHE A 160 3.97 -3.45 -19.89
N THR A 161 5.01 -4.27 -19.81
CA THR A 161 5.13 -5.51 -20.58
C THR A 161 4.40 -6.64 -19.88
N ALA A 162 4.12 -7.72 -20.62
CA ALA A 162 3.60 -8.96 -20.03
C ALA A 162 4.45 -9.46 -18.86
N ARG A 163 5.78 -9.32 -18.95
CA ARG A 163 6.70 -9.67 -17.86
C ARG A 163 6.43 -8.86 -16.61
N ASP A 164 6.28 -7.54 -16.74
CA ASP A 164 6.00 -6.65 -15.61
C ASP A 164 4.66 -7.03 -14.94
N LEU A 165 3.66 -7.39 -15.72
CA LEU A 165 2.35 -7.83 -15.22
C LEU A 165 2.43 -9.17 -14.50
N ARG A 166 3.22 -10.12 -15.03
CA ARG A 166 3.48 -11.40 -14.36
C ARG A 166 4.18 -11.20 -13.02
N GLU A 167 5.23 -10.37 -13.00
CA GLU A 167 5.94 -10.03 -11.77
C GLU A 167 5.06 -9.28 -10.78
N ALA A 168 4.05 -8.53 -11.26
CA ALA A 168 3.01 -7.93 -10.44
C ALA A 168 1.92 -8.91 -9.97
N GLY A 169 1.99 -10.18 -10.39
CA GLY A 169 1.08 -11.25 -9.97
C GLY A 169 -0.27 -11.25 -10.69
N TYR A 170 -0.35 -10.71 -11.91
CA TYR A 170 -1.54 -10.86 -12.75
C TYR A 170 -1.55 -12.26 -13.39
N PRO A 171 -2.63 -13.05 -13.27
CA PRO A 171 -2.76 -14.31 -13.99
C PRO A 171 -2.93 -14.07 -15.49
N ALA A 172 -2.49 -14.99 -16.34
CA ALA A 172 -2.43 -14.81 -17.79
C ALA A 172 -3.77 -14.45 -18.43
N GLY A 173 -4.89 -14.91 -17.86
CA GLY A 173 -6.23 -14.58 -18.34
C GLY A 173 -6.53 -13.09 -18.31
N GLU A 174 -6.07 -12.36 -17.30
CA GLU A 174 -6.36 -10.93 -17.17
C GLU A 174 -5.71 -10.09 -18.28
N PRO A 175 -4.39 -10.17 -18.55
CA PRO A 175 -3.74 -9.48 -19.67
C PRO A 175 -4.37 -9.80 -21.03
N ILE A 176 -4.84 -11.03 -21.25
CA ILE A 176 -5.51 -11.40 -22.51
C ILE A 176 -6.77 -10.55 -22.72
N THR A 177 -7.56 -10.31 -21.66
CA THR A 177 -8.79 -9.49 -21.77
C THR A 177 -8.54 -8.06 -22.20
N VAL A 178 -7.38 -7.50 -21.85
CA VAL A 178 -6.97 -6.14 -22.28
C VAL A 178 -6.15 -6.16 -23.57
N GLY A 179 -6.05 -7.31 -24.23
CA GLY A 179 -5.50 -7.48 -25.57
C GLY A 179 -3.99 -7.69 -25.63
N PHE A 180 -3.36 -8.26 -24.60
CA PHE A 180 -2.03 -8.85 -24.77
C PHE A 180 -2.15 -10.12 -25.61
N SER A 181 -1.29 -10.26 -26.60
CA SER A 181 -1.22 -11.45 -27.44
C SER A 181 -0.57 -12.62 -26.71
N PHE A 182 -0.88 -13.83 -27.15
CA PHE A 182 -0.26 -15.06 -26.65
C PHE A 182 1.28 -15.01 -26.74
N ALA A 183 1.81 -14.46 -27.84
CA ALA A 183 3.25 -14.31 -28.05
C ALA A 183 3.89 -13.37 -27.02
N GLU A 184 3.27 -12.23 -26.73
CA GLU A 184 3.74 -11.29 -25.71
C GLU A 184 3.73 -11.92 -24.32
N LEU A 185 2.68 -12.66 -23.98
CA LEU A 185 2.57 -13.31 -22.67
C LEU A 185 3.59 -14.43 -22.51
N LYS A 186 3.76 -15.26 -23.54
CA LYS A 186 4.81 -16.28 -23.56
C LYS A 186 6.20 -15.65 -23.42
N ALA A 187 6.49 -14.57 -24.16
CA ALA A 187 7.74 -13.82 -24.03
C ALA A 187 7.90 -13.18 -22.64
N GLY A 188 6.79 -12.80 -22.00
CA GLY A 188 6.72 -12.32 -20.63
C GLY A 188 6.95 -13.39 -19.55
N GLY A 189 7.07 -14.67 -19.95
CA GLY A 189 7.34 -15.78 -19.06
C GLY A 189 6.10 -16.45 -18.47
N TYR A 190 4.90 -16.17 -18.99
CA TYR A 190 3.71 -16.94 -18.62
C TYR A 190 3.84 -18.39 -19.12
N PRO A 191 3.57 -19.40 -18.27
CA PRO A 191 3.63 -20.79 -18.67
C PRO A 191 2.58 -21.07 -19.75
N THR A 192 2.97 -21.90 -20.72
CA THR A 192 2.10 -22.20 -21.89
C THR A 192 0.80 -22.86 -21.45
N THR A 193 0.82 -23.70 -20.41
CA THR A 193 -0.36 -24.35 -19.87
C THR A 193 -1.36 -23.37 -19.25
N GLU A 194 -0.89 -22.32 -18.56
CA GLU A 194 -1.76 -21.26 -18.05
C GLU A 194 -2.41 -20.46 -19.19
N LEU A 195 -1.65 -20.19 -20.26
CA LEU A 195 -2.17 -19.50 -21.45
C LEU A 195 -3.21 -20.34 -22.19
N LEU A 196 -2.97 -21.65 -22.33
CA LEU A 196 -3.92 -22.57 -22.96
C LEU A 196 -5.20 -22.70 -22.13
N ARG A 197 -5.06 -22.77 -20.79
CA ARG A 197 -6.21 -22.73 -19.88
C ARG A 197 -7.03 -21.45 -20.07
N ALA A 198 -6.37 -20.30 -20.13
CA ALA A 198 -7.03 -19.02 -20.37
C ALA A 198 -7.69 -18.94 -21.77
N ALA A 199 -7.19 -19.70 -22.75
CA ALA A 199 -7.80 -19.86 -24.06
C ALA A 199 -8.97 -20.86 -24.10
N GLY A 200 -9.29 -21.51 -22.96
CA GLY A 200 -10.44 -22.40 -22.82
C GLY A 200 -10.14 -23.89 -23.02
N TYR A 201 -8.87 -24.29 -23.13
CA TYR A 201 -8.52 -25.71 -23.21
C TYR A 201 -8.73 -26.39 -21.87
N SER A 202 -9.40 -27.55 -21.89
CA SER A 202 -9.59 -28.42 -20.73
C SER A 202 -8.33 -29.21 -20.40
N ALA A 203 -8.20 -29.65 -19.15
CA ALA A 203 -7.10 -30.52 -18.74
C ALA A 203 -7.06 -31.82 -19.56
N ALA A 204 -8.22 -32.38 -19.93
CA ALA A 204 -8.33 -33.58 -20.75
C ALA A 204 -7.68 -33.39 -22.12
N GLU A 205 -8.02 -32.30 -22.81
CA GLU A 205 -7.44 -31.97 -24.12
C GLU A 205 -5.93 -31.80 -24.01
N LEU A 206 -5.43 -31.13 -22.96
CA LEU A 206 -4.00 -30.96 -22.76
C LEU A 206 -3.27 -32.28 -22.44
N MET A 207 -3.88 -33.21 -21.71
CA MET A 207 -3.32 -34.56 -21.50
C MET A 207 -3.21 -35.34 -22.81
N THR A 208 -4.17 -35.21 -23.73
CA THR A 208 -4.06 -35.82 -25.08
C THR A 208 -2.92 -35.22 -25.90
N LEU A 209 -2.62 -33.93 -25.68
CA LEU A 209 -1.48 -33.21 -26.26
C LEU A 209 -0.15 -33.48 -25.54
N ARG A 210 -0.10 -34.53 -24.69
CA ARG A 210 1.11 -35.02 -24.01
C ARG A 210 1.67 -34.07 -22.95
N TYR A 211 0.88 -33.12 -22.44
CA TYR A 211 1.26 -32.34 -21.26
C TYR A 211 1.24 -33.23 -20.01
N THR A 212 2.22 -33.04 -19.12
CA THR A 212 2.32 -33.81 -17.87
C THR A 212 1.44 -33.21 -16.78
N LEU A 213 1.11 -34.00 -15.75
CA LEU A 213 0.37 -33.50 -14.57
C LEU A 213 1.07 -32.31 -13.91
N ALA A 214 2.40 -32.32 -13.86
CA ALA A 214 3.19 -31.21 -13.33
C ALA A 214 3.01 -29.93 -14.17
N ASP A 215 3.00 -30.03 -15.50
CA ASP A 215 2.77 -28.88 -16.39
C ASP A 215 1.35 -28.29 -16.21
N LEU A 216 0.36 -29.16 -16.02
CA LEU A 216 -1.03 -28.78 -15.79
C LEU A 216 -1.18 -28.08 -14.44
N ILE A 217 -0.58 -28.61 -13.38
CA ILE A 217 -0.60 -27.96 -12.05
C ILE A 217 0.11 -26.61 -12.10
N GLN A 218 1.24 -26.50 -12.78
CA GLN A 218 1.92 -25.21 -13.01
C GLN A 218 1.05 -24.23 -13.83
N GLY A 219 0.21 -24.74 -14.73
CA GLY A 219 -0.81 -23.97 -15.46
C GLY A 219 -2.03 -23.58 -14.62
N GLY A 220 -2.05 -23.98 -13.35
CA GLY A 220 -3.11 -23.69 -12.39
C GLY A 220 -4.28 -24.68 -12.41
N PHE A 221 -4.22 -25.77 -13.19
CA PHE A 221 -5.26 -26.80 -13.16
C PHE A 221 -5.27 -27.49 -11.79
N GLY A 222 -6.45 -27.58 -11.18
CA GLY A 222 -6.62 -28.08 -9.81
C GLY A 222 -7.29 -29.44 -9.72
N ALA A 223 -7.61 -29.87 -8.51
CA ALA A 223 -8.32 -31.13 -8.27
C ALA A 223 -9.66 -31.19 -9.03
N ASP A 224 -10.41 -30.07 -9.06
CA ASP A 224 -11.67 -29.98 -9.81
C ASP A 224 -11.52 -30.27 -11.32
N ASP A 225 -10.36 -29.97 -11.89
CA ASP A 225 -10.09 -30.18 -13.31
C ASP A 225 -9.57 -31.61 -13.60
N LEU A 226 -8.86 -32.21 -12.65
CA LEU A 226 -8.05 -33.43 -12.85
C LEU A 226 -8.69 -34.69 -12.25
N VAL A 227 -9.38 -34.59 -11.11
CA VAL A 227 -10.05 -35.72 -10.46
C VAL A 227 -11.15 -36.32 -11.34
N PRO A 228 -12.00 -35.54 -12.06
CA PRO A 228 -12.98 -36.10 -12.99
C PRO A 228 -12.35 -36.89 -14.15
N LEU A 229 -11.06 -36.69 -14.43
CA LEU A 229 -10.31 -37.40 -15.47
C LEU A 229 -9.72 -38.72 -14.97
N GLY A 230 -10.01 -39.11 -13.73
CA GLY A 230 -9.52 -40.33 -13.10
C GLY A 230 -8.14 -40.18 -12.46
N VAL A 231 -7.64 -38.95 -12.27
CA VAL A 231 -6.38 -38.69 -11.57
C VAL A 231 -6.67 -38.54 -10.07
N PRO A 232 -6.27 -39.48 -9.21
CA PRO A 232 -6.59 -39.42 -7.78
C PRO A 232 -5.82 -38.28 -7.09
N LEU A 233 -6.41 -37.72 -6.03
CA LEU A 233 -5.81 -36.63 -5.27
C LEU A 233 -4.42 -37.00 -4.70
N ALA A 234 -4.19 -38.26 -4.35
CA ALA A 234 -2.89 -38.78 -3.91
C ALA A 234 -1.80 -38.68 -5.00
N GLU A 235 -2.14 -38.84 -6.27
CA GLU A 235 -1.19 -38.66 -7.36
C GLU A 235 -0.89 -37.17 -7.59
N LEU A 236 -1.88 -36.30 -7.38
CA LEU A 236 -1.70 -34.85 -7.45
C LEU A 236 -0.79 -34.32 -6.33
N THR A 237 -0.94 -34.81 -5.09
CA THR A 237 -0.08 -34.40 -3.97
C THR A 237 1.37 -34.83 -4.17
N LEU A 238 1.60 -36.00 -4.77
CA LEU A 238 2.95 -36.48 -5.12
C LEU A 238 3.67 -35.57 -6.13
N VAL A 239 2.92 -34.91 -7.02
CA VAL A 239 3.48 -33.91 -7.96
C VAL A 239 3.41 -32.48 -7.41
N GLY A 240 3.18 -32.32 -6.11
CA GLY A 240 3.27 -31.06 -5.38
C GLY A 240 1.99 -30.24 -5.28
N TYR A 241 0.84 -30.80 -5.68
CA TYR A 241 -0.47 -30.16 -5.47
C TYR A 241 -0.77 -30.03 -3.97
N GLN A 242 -1.17 -28.83 -3.53
CA GLN A 242 -1.61 -28.57 -2.16
C GLN A 242 -3.14 -28.53 -2.14
N PRO A 243 -3.82 -29.59 -1.66
CA PRO A 243 -5.27 -29.67 -1.68
C PRO A 243 -5.90 -28.63 -0.76
N LYS A 244 -6.96 -27.98 -1.24
CA LYS A 244 -7.76 -27.04 -0.46
C LYS A 244 -8.77 -27.83 0.38
N ALA A 245 -9.29 -27.21 1.44
CA ALA A 245 -10.30 -27.84 2.30
C ALA A 245 -11.50 -28.40 1.51
N ALA A 246 -11.95 -27.69 0.47
CA ALA A 246 -13.02 -28.13 -0.42
C ALA A 246 -12.68 -29.40 -1.22
N ASP A 247 -11.41 -29.57 -1.64
CA ASP A 247 -10.93 -30.75 -2.37
C ASP A 247 -10.95 -32.00 -1.47
N LEU A 248 -10.72 -31.80 -0.17
CA LEU A 248 -10.69 -32.86 0.85
C LEU A 248 -12.09 -33.30 1.30
N ASP A 249 -13.08 -32.41 1.27
CA ASP A 249 -14.47 -32.74 1.65
C ASP A 249 -15.10 -33.80 0.73
N ALA A 250 -14.70 -33.84 -0.55
CA ALA A 250 -15.11 -34.85 -1.51
C ALA A 250 -14.58 -36.27 -1.17
N TYR A 251 -13.52 -36.36 -0.35
CA TYR A 251 -12.91 -37.61 0.13
C TYR A 251 -13.27 -37.94 1.58
N SER A 252 -14.28 -37.27 2.16
CA SER A 252 -14.73 -37.54 3.55
C SER A 252 -15.16 -39.00 3.77
N LEU A 253 -14.42 -39.70 4.63
CA LEU A 253 -14.71 -41.07 5.06
C LEU A 253 -15.98 -41.08 5.92
N LYS A 254 -17.06 -41.69 5.41
CA LYS A 254 -18.24 -42.04 6.22
C LYS A 254 -17.89 -43.23 7.13
N VAL A 255 -17.46 -42.95 8.36
CA VAL A 255 -17.20 -44.00 9.36
C VAL A 255 -18.48 -44.28 10.16
N GLU A 256 -19.06 -45.47 9.99
CA GLU A 256 -20.14 -45.96 10.87
C GLU A 256 -19.55 -46.59 12.13
N VAL A 257 -19.69 -45.91 13.28
CA VAL A 257 -19.26 -46.46 14.57
C VAL A 257 -20.47 -47.04 15.30
N LYS A 258 -20.44 -48.35 15.59
CA LYS A 258 -21.43 -49.01 16.45
C LYS A 258 -21.04 -48.83 17.91
N CYS A 259 -21.77 -48.00 18.65
CA CYS A 259 -21.53 -47.77 20.07
C CYS A 259 -22.61 -48.46 20.92
N LYS A 260 -22.19 -49.16 21.99
CA LYS A 260 -23.09 -49.73 22.99
C LYS A 260 -23.24 -48.73 24.13
N LEU A 261 -24.41 -48.09 24.22
CA LEU A 261 -24.72 -47.16 25.32
C LEU A 261 -25.37 -47.95 26.46
N THR A 262 -24.67 -48.03 27.59
CA THR A 262 -25.20 -48.51 28.87
C THR A 262 -25.59 -47.31 29.71
N THR A 263 -26.88 -47.08 29.88
CA THR A 263 -27.41 -46.06 30.79
C THR A 263 -27.79 -46.71 32.11
N THR A 264 -27.13 -46.33 33.19
CA THR A 264 -27.51 -46.71 34.56
C THR A 264 -28.41 -45.62 35.13
N THR A 265 -29.70 -45.90 35.24
CA THR A 265 -30.65 -45.02 35.93
C THR A 265 -30.74 -45.46 37.38
N THR A 266 -30.39 -44.58 38.32
CA THR A 266 -30.58 -44.81 39.76
C THR A 266 -31.77 -44.00 40.25
N GLU A 267 -32.97 -44.58 40.15
CA GLU A 267 -34.13 -44.10 40.90
C GLU A 267 -34.62 -45.24 41.80
N GLY A 268 -34.35 -45.12 43.10
CA GLY A 268 -34.79 -46.06 44.14
C GLY A 268 -33.90 -47.29 44.36
N PRO A 269 -34.14 -48.07 45.43
CA PRO A 269 -33.28 -49.18 45.85
C PRO A 269 -33.48 -50.39 44.94
N GLY A 270 -32.89 -50.34 43.75
CA GLY A 270 -32.84 -51.42 42.78
C GLY A 270 -32.13 -50.94 41.52
N ARG A 271 -30.89 -51.39 41.28
CA ARG A 271 -30.14 -51.03 40.05
C ARG A 271 -30.65 -51.88 38.90
N PHE A 272 -31.27 -51.25 37.90
CA PHE A 272 -31.62 -51.90 36.63
C PHE A 272 -30.61 -51.52 35.54
N PHE A 273 -30.10 -52.52 34.82
CA PHE A 273 -29.21 -52.32 33.67
C PHE A 273 -30.02 -52.53 32.39
N SER A 274 -30.10 -51.51 31.53
CA SER A 274 -30.55 -51.68 30.15
C SER A 274 -29.44 -51.25 29.21
N SER A 275 -29.06 -52.13 28.28
CA SER A 275 -28.09 -51.81 27.23
C SER A 275 -28.78 -51.81 25.88
N LYS A 276 -28.74 -50.68 25.17
CA LYS A 276 -29.18 -50.58 23.77
C LYS A 276 -27.96 -50.42 22.86
N LEU A 277 -27.91 -51.18 21.77
CA LEU A 277 -26.96 -50.94 20.69
C LEU A 277 -27.55 -49.83 19.81
N THR A 278 -26.80 -48.74 19.62
CA THR A 278 -27.23 -47.65 18.76
C THR A 278 -26.13 -47.37 17.73
N THR A 279 -26.48 -47.43 16.45
CA THR A 279 -25.57 -47.09 15.36
C THR A 279 -25.56 -45.57 15.22
N VAL A 280 -24.43 -44.92 15.45
CA VAL A 280 -24.28 -43.48 15.28
C VAL A 280 -23.52 -43.23 13.98
N LYS A 281 -24.18 -42.59 13.01
CA LYS A 281 -23.55 -42.12 11.78
C LYS A 281 -22.86 -40.80 12.08
N LEU A 282 -21.54 -40.81 12.18
CA LEU A 282 -20.74 -39.59 12.32
C LEU A 282 -20.21 -39.21 10.94
N ASN A 283 -20.67 -38.07 10.42
CA ASN A 283 -20.00 -37.43 9.28
C ASN A 283 -18.83 -36.63 9.85
N LEU A 284 -17.65 -37.26 9.94
CA LEU A 284 -16.42 -36.55 10.27
C LEU A 284 -15.87 -35.96 8.96
N SER A 285 -15.98 -34.64 8.80
CA SER A 285 -15.20 -33.94 7.78
C SER A 285 -13.72 -34.02 8.17
N LEU A 286 -12.86 -34.38 7.22
CA LEU A 286 -11.41 -34.38 7.39
C LEU A 286 -10.86 -33.00 7.80
N ALA A 287 -11.62 -31.92 7.58
CA ALA A 287 -11.28 -30.56 8.01
C ALA A 287 -11.34 -30.36 9.54
N GLN A 288 -11.97 -31.27 10.31
CA GLN A 288 -12.13 -31.16 11.76
C GLN A 288 -11.17 -32.03 12.56
N ILE A 289 -10.33 -32.82 11.89
CA ILE A 289 -9.32 -33.66 12.53
C ILE A 289 -8.02 -32.84 12.57
N PRO A 290 -7.43 -32.58 13.76
CA PRO A 290 -6.09 -32.02 13.82
C PRO A 290 -5.13 -33.09 13.28
N LEU A 291 -4.85 -33.04 11.98
CA LEU A 291 -4.00 -33.99 11.28
C LEU A 291 -2.54 -33.64 11.60
N GLU A 292 -1.88 -34.44 12.44
CA GLU A 292 -0.42 -34.52 12.43
C GLU A 292 0.01 -35.31 11.17
N GLU A 293 1.11 -34.90 10.52
CA GLU A 293 1.58 -35.41 9.22
C GLU A 293 1.49 -36.94 8.99
N PRO A 294 1.77 -37.85 9.95
CA PRO A 294 1.70 -39.29 9.69
C PRO A 294 0.29 -39.87 9.49
N ASP A 295 -0.78 -39.16 9.88
CA ASP A 295 -2.16 -39.66 9.74
C ASP A 295 -2.77 -39.37 8.36
N LEU A 296 -2.25 -38.37 7.63
CA LEU A 296 -2.66 -38.06 6.26
C LEU A 296 -2.25 -39.15 5.26
N GLU A 297 -1.05 -39.72 5.41
CA GLU A 297 -0.58 -40.81 4.55
C GLU A 297 -1.43 -42.08 4.70
N ARG A 298 -1.91 -42.39 5.90
CA ARG A 298 -2.76 -43.57 6.12
C ARG A 298 -4.16 -43.45 5.53
N ILE A 299 -4.68 -42.22 5.40
CA ILE A 299 -6.03 -41.96 4.89
C ILE A 299 -6.03 -41.79 3.37
N LEU A 300 -4.95 -41.28 2.77
CA LEU A 300 -4.84 -41.09 1.32
C LEU A 300 -4.49 -42.39 0.55
N PHE A 301 -3.93 -43.40 1.22
CA PHE A 301 -3.47 -44.65 0.61
C PHE A 301 -4.32 -45.90 0.95
N ALA A 302 -5.49 -45.74 1.60
CA ALA A 302 -6.44 -46.83 1.92
C ALA A 302 -7.72 -46.72 1.09
#